data_AF-A0A821ZUZ8-F1
#
_entry.id   AF-A0A821ZUZ8-F1
#
_cell.length_a   1.000
_cell.length_b   1.000
_cell.length_c   1.000
_cell.angle_alpha   90.00
_cell.angle_beta   90.00
_cell.angle_gamma   90.00
#
_symmetry.space_group_name_H-M   'P 1'
#
loop_
_entity.id
_entity.type
_entity.pdbx_description
1 polymer ?
#
loop_
_entity_poly.entity_id
_entity_poly.type
_entity_poly.pdbx_seq_one_letter_code
_entity_poly.pdbx_strand_id
1 'polypeptide(L)'
;MKNNSLNNRFYPHNEIRTDCIINMDDDWDMPYSHMAFAIDTWRGHFFKNLVGYSHLGRNHVPIYMNGTLQYVYSAKLLRSKKGAFYSMVLPSGFVYHRRYLYQYTYKLPQIARDLVDSLKNCDDILFNCLIANATKQGPVVIDTFAKAHNFGGLWKRSTHIKTRTLCLNKFAEIFGGMPLKYTTSVFKINRNQTVPGRNKHNFQARMPTK
;
A
#
# COMPACT_ATOMS: atom_id res chain seq x y z
N MET A 1 4.59 -20.05 -12.01
CA MET A 1 4.97 -18.80 -12.69
C MET A 1 6.43 -18.92 -13.08
N LYS A 2 6.79 -18.81 -14.37
CA LYS A 2 8.17 -19.05 -14.85
C LYS A 2 9.01 -17.76 -15.04
N ASN A 3 8.39 -16.58 -14.98
CA ASN A 3 9.07 -15.30 -15.22
C ASN A 3 9.24 -14.48 -13.93
N ASN A 4 10.40 -13.86 -13.78
CA ASN A 4 10.71 -12.94 -12.69
C ASN A 4 9.96 -11.61 -12.91
N SER A 5 8.79 -11.49 -12.28
CA SER A 5 7.88 -10.35 -12.39
C SER A 5 7.45 -9.88 -11.01
N LEU A 6 7.38 -8.55 -10.82
CA LEU A 6 6.83 -7.94 -9.60
C LEU A 6 5.31 -8.14 -9.49
N ASN A 7 4.61 -8.35 -10.62
CA ASN A 7 3.17 -8.63 -10.63
C ASN A 7 2.82 -9.95 -9.91
N ASN A 8 3.76 -10.91 -9.86
CA ASN A 8 3.52 -12.25 -9.34
C ASN A 8 2.97 -12.26 -7.90
N ARG A 9 3.36 -11.29 -7.07
CA ARG A 9 2.91 -11.21 -5.67
C ARG A 9 1.41 -10.91 -5.51
N PHE A 10 0.76 -10.47 -6.60
CA PHE A 10 -0.67 -10.15 -6.62
C PHE A 10 -1.51 -11.23 -7.32
N TYR A 11 -0.91 -12.36 -7.70
CA TYR A 11 -1.65 -13.47 -8.31
C TYR A 11 -2.59 -14.15 -7.29
N PRO A 12 -3.87 -14.39 -7.63
CA PRO A 12 -4.84 -15.01 -6.73
C PRO A 12 -4.65 -16.54 -6.69
N HIS A 13 -3.63 -16.98 -5.96
CA HIS A 13 -3.35 -18.38 -5.69
C HIS A 13 -4.54 -19.09 -5.04
N ASN A 14 -4.82 -20.33 -5.47
CA ASN A 14 -5.92 -21.12 -4.93
C ASN A 14 -5.71 -21.42 -3.44
N GLU A 15 -4.48 -21.50 -2.98
CA GLU A 15 -4.08 -21.73 -1.60
C GLU A 15 -4.51 -20.60 -0.66
N ILE A 16 -4.77 -19.40 -1.20
CA ILE A 16 -5.20 -18.24 -0.42
C ILE A 16 -6.70 -18.38 -0.07
N ARG A 17 -6.97 -18.85 1.15
CA ARG A 17 -8.33 -19.04 1.68
C ARG A 17 -8.83 -17.91 2.57
N THR A 18 -7.95 -17.01 3.03
CA THR A 18 -8.29 -15.93 3.97
C THR A 18 -8.66 -14.64 3.24
N ASP A 19 -9.66 -13.91 3.77
CA ASP A 19 -10.03 -12.61 3.19
C ASP A 19 -8.98 -11.52 3.46
N CYS A 20 -8.34 -11.56 4.62
CA CYS A 20 -7.25 -10.65 4.99
C CYS A 20 -5.92 -11.16 4.41
N ILE A 21 -5.28 -10.34 3.60
CA ILE A 21 -3.94 -10.60 3.05
C ILE A 21 -2.95 -9.66 3.71
N ILE A 22 -1.82 -10.20 4.15
CA ILE A 22 -0.62 -9.42 4.45
C ILE A 22 0.35 -9.65 3.31
N ASN A 23 0.71 -8.58 2.61
CA ASN A 23 1.82 -8.60 1.65
C ASN A 23 3.03 -7.92 2.30
N MET A 24 4.23 -8.47 2.08
CA MET A 24 5.47 -8.07 2.76
C MET A 24 6.65 -8.28 1.82
N ASP A 25 7.58 -7.32 1.78
CA ASP A 25 8.89 -7.51 1.13
C ASP A 25 9.77 -8.39 2.03
N ASP A 26 10.64 -9.20 1.44
CA ASP A 26 11.49 -10.18 2.14
C ASP A 26 12.68 -9.55 2.89
N ASP A 27 12.82 -8.23 2.87
CA ASP A 27 13.86 -7.46 3.53
C ASP A 27 13.36 -6.60 4.70
N TRP A 28 12.20 -6.92 5.30
CA TRP A 28 11.66 -6.18 6.46
C TRP A 28 11.49 -7.04 7.73
N ASP A 29 11.97 -6.51 8.85
CA ASP A 29 11.69 -7.04 10.19
C ASP A 29 10.48 -6.31 10.78
N MET A 30 9.29 -6.83 10.48
CA MET A 30 8.03 -6.28 10.97
C MET A 30 7.63 -6.93 12.30
N PRO A 31 7.53 -6.16 13.41
CA PRO A 31 7.10 -6.71 14.70
C PRO A 31 5.71 -7.33 14.65
N TYR A 32 5.53 -8.47 15.34
CA TYR A 32 4.23 -9.13 15.48
C TYR A 32 3.13 -8.18 15.93
N SER A 33 3.40 -7.31 16.91
CA SER A 33 2.39 -6.37 17.41
C SER A 33 1.95 -5.34 16.36
N HIS A 34 2.78 -5.02 15.36
CA HIS A 34 2.39 -4.13 14.27
C HIS A 34 1.44 -4.85 13.32
N MET A 35 1.79 -6.09 12.94
CA MET A 35 0.94 -6.92 12.08
C MET A 35 -0.42 -7.20 12.72
N ALA A 36 -0.45 -7.58 14.01
CA ALA A 36 -1.68 -7.80 14.74
C ALA A 36 -2.57 -6.55 14.78
N PHE A 37 -1.98 -5.38 15.07
CA PHE A 37 -2.71 -4.12 15.08
C PHE A 37 -3.24 -3.74 13.68
N ALA A 38 -2.48 -4.01 12.62
CA ALA A 38 -2.90 -3.75 11.24
C ALA A 38 -4.06 -4.67 10.79
N ILE A 39 -4.02 -5.95 11.14
CA ILE A 39 -5.14 -6.88 10.93
C ILE A 39 -6.37 -6.38 11.69
N ASP A 40 -6.23 -6.00 12.95
CA ASP A 40 -7.35 -5.55 13.77
C ASP A 40 -7.95 -4.23 13.25
N THR A 41 -7.10 -3.31 12.81
CA THR A 41 -7.51 -2.05 12.16
C THR A 41 -8.29 -2.35 10.89
N TRP A 42 -7.76 -3.25 10.04
CA TRP A 42 -8.43 -3.67 8.82
C TRP A 42 -9.79 -4.34 9.09
N ARG A 43 -9.86 -5.25 10.07
CA ARG A 43 -11.10 -5.96 10.47
C ARG A 43 -12.17 -5.07 11.07
N GLY A 44 -11.80 -3.89 11.57
CA GLY A 44 -12.74 -2.96 12.18
C GLY A 44 -13.71 -2.34 11.16
N HIS A 45 -13.32 -1.21 10.57
CA HIS A 45 -14.13 -0.50 9.57
C HIS A 45 -13.40 -0.29 8.25
N PHE A 46 -12.19 -0.83 8.11
CA PHE A 46 -11.31 -0.59 6.97
C PHE A 46 -11.15 -1.81 6.07
N PHE A 47 -12.11 -2.75 6.12
CA PHE A 47 -12.03 -4.03 5.38
C PHE A 47 -11.96 -3.85 3.86
N LYS A 48 -12.44 -2.71 3.34
CA LYS A 48 -12.33 -2.34 1.92
C LYS A 48 -11.04 -1.59 1.61
N ASN A 49 -10.38 -1.00 2.59
CA ASN A 49 -9.23 -0.12 2.39
C ASN A 49 -7.92 -0.91 2.31
N LEU A 50 -6.89 -0.22 1.81
CA LEU A 50 -5.51 -0.63 1.98
C LEU A 50 -4.99 -0.05 3.29
N VAL A 51 -4.55 -0.91 4.21
CA VAL A 51 -3.87 -0.48 5.44
C VAL A 51 -2.35 -0.65 5.24
N GLY A 52 -1.58 0.31 5.74
CA GLY A 52 -0.11 0.25 5.74
C GLY A 52 0.49 1.11 6.85
N TYR A 53 1.80 1.32 6.80
CA TYR A 53 2.56 1.97 7.88
C TYR A 53 3.17 3.31 7.47
N SER A 54 3.30 4.24 8.43
CA SER A 54 3.73 5.63 8.16
C SER A 54 5.14 5.75 7.57
N HIS A 55 6.09 4.92 8.02
CA HIS A 55 7.45 4.87 7.48
C HIS A 55 7.52 4.40 6.01
N LEU A 56 6.48 3.71 5.55
CA LEU A 56 6.28 3.28 4.16
C LEU A 56 5.29 4.18 3.42
N GLY A 57 4.81 5.25 4.04
CA GLY A 57 3.90 6.20 3.43
C GLY A 57 4.60 7.04 2.36
N ARG A 58 3.92 7.24 1.23
CA ARG A 58 4.41 7.99 0.07
C ARG A 58 3.31 8.88 -0.49
N ASN A 59 3.69 9.79 -1.40
CA ASN A 59 2.75 10.72 -1.99
C ASN A 59 2.91 10.86 -3.50
N HIS A 60 1.80 11.01 -4.21
CA HIS A 60 1.79 11.74 -5.47
C HIS A 60 1.71 13.24 -5.14
N VAL A 61 2.25 14.10 -6.00
CA VAL A 61 2.16 15.56 -5.87
C VAL A 61 1.75 16.12 -7.23
N PRO A 62 0.60 16.83 -7.34
CA PRO A 62 0.23 17.50 -8.57
C PRO A 62 1.14 18.70 -8.81
N ILE A 63 1.59 18.86 -10.04
CA ILE A 63 2.37 20.01 -10.51
C ILE A 63 1.84 20.46 -11.87
N TYR A 64 1.96 21.75 -12.16
CA TYR A 64 1.70 22.27 -13.50
C TYR A 64 3.04 22.53 -14.19
N MET A 65 3.29 21.84 -15.30
CA MET A 65 4.43 22.11 -16.17
C MET A 65 3.89 22.56 -17.52
N ASN A 66 4.24 23.78 -17.95
CA ASN A 66 3.81 24.36 -19.22
C ASN A 66 2.27 24.26 -19.42
N GLY A 67 1.50 24.59 -18.39
CA GLY A 67 0.03 24.54 -18.42
C GLY A 67 -0.58 23.14 -18.34
N THR A 68 0.22 22.08 -18.32
CA THR A 68 -0.25 20.69 -18.23
C THR A 68 -0.11 20.17 -16.81
N LEU A 69 -1.19 19.60 -16.27
CA LEU A 69 -1.17 18.90 -14.98
C LEU A 69 -0.38 17.59 -15.10
N GLN A 70 0.63 17.43 -14.25
CA GLN A 70 1.41 16.21 -14.10
C GLN A 70 1.48 15.80 -12.64
N TYR A 71 1.83 14.54 -12.39
CA TYR A 71 1.98 14.00 -11.04
C TYR A 71 3.40 13.54 -10.79
N VAL A 72 3.99 14.00 -9.69
CA VAL A 72 5.35 13.61 -9.27
C VAL A 72 5.29 12.67 -8.08
N TYR A 73 6.14 11.64 -8.10
CA TYR A 73 6.32 10.75 -6.97
C TYR A 73 7.20 11.39 -5.91
N SER A 74 6.69 11.49 -4.67
CA SER A 74 7.45 11.99 -3.51
C SER A 74 7.71 10.87 -2.51
N ALA A 75 9.01 10.61 -2.29
CA ALA A 75 9.50 9.78 -1.19
C ALA A 75 9.68 10.56 0.13
N LYS A 76 9.58 11.90 0.07
CA LYS A 76 9.75 12.76 1.25
C LYS A 76 8.50 12.70 2.12
N LEU A 77 8.69 12.76 3.44
CA LEU A 77 7.61 12.98 4.38
C LEU A 77 6.99 14.36 4.12
N LEU A 78 5.71 14.38 3.74
CA LEU A 78 4.95 15.61 3.55
C LEU A 78 4.04 15.84 4.77
N ARG A 79 3.90 17.11 5.16
CA ARG A 79 3.11 17.52 6.32
C ARG A 79 2.24 18.72 5.97
N SER A 80 1.07 18.77 6.59
CA SER A 80 0.17 19.92 6.59
C SER A 80 0.01 20.43 8.03
N LYS A 81 -0.82 21.48 8.22
CA LYS A 81 -1.21 21.94 9.57
C LYS A 81 -1.87 20.83 10.42
N LYS A 82 -2.48 19.83 9.79
CA LYS A 82 -3.14 18.69 10.46
C LYS A 82 -2.21 17.49 10.69
N GLY A 83 -0.92 17.61 10.36
CA GLY A 83 0.06 16.54 10.48
C GLY A 83 0.46 15.91 9.15
N ALA A 84 1.09 14.73 9.23
CA ALA A 84 1.51 13.98 8.06
C ALA A 84 0.31 13.47 7.25
N PHE A 85 0.46 13.41 5.94
CA PHE A 85 -0.55 12.88 5.03
C PHE A 85 0.08 12.02 3.95
N TYR A 86 -0.70 11.09 3.44
CA TYR A 86 -0.23 10.06 2.52
C TYR A 86 -1.27 9.83 1.42
N SER A 87 -0.84 9.47 0.23
CA SER A 87 -1.75 8.98 -0.82
C SER A 87 -1.41 7.58 -1.29
N MET A 88 -0.27 7.06 -0.82
CA MET A 88 0.18 5.71 -1.06
C MET A 88 0.87 5.16 0.19
N VAL A 89 0.91 3.84 0.27
CA VAL A 89 1.80 3.08 1.16
C VAL A 89 2.60 2.10 0.31
N LEU A 90 3.79 1.66 0.75
CA LEU A 90 4.60 0.62 0.09
C LEU A 90 4.31 -0.79 0.63
N PRO A 91 4.58 -1.87 -0.15
CA PRO A 91 4.00 -3.19 0.05
C PRO A 91 4.53 -3.97 1.24
N SER A 92 5.55 -3.48 1.96
CA SER A 92 6.11 -4.11 3.16
C SER A 92 5.17 -4.02 4.36
N GLY A 93 4.08 -4.78 4.32
CA GLY A 93 3.04 -4.80 5.35
C GLY A 93 1.70 -4.22 4.90
N PHE A 94 1.38 -4.33 3.61
CA PHE A 94 0.04 -4.10 3.12
C PHE A 94 -0.95 -5.05 3.76
N VAL A 95 -2.03 -4.51 4.34
CA VAL A 95 -3.19 -5.31 4.77
C VAL A 95 -4.40 -4.93 3.94
N TYR A 96 -4.99 -5.90 3.23
CA TYR A 96 -6.10 -5.66 2.30
C TYR A 96 -6.95 -6.91 2.09
N HIS A 97 -8.10 -6.72 1.43
CA HIS A 97 -9.01 -7.81 1.07
C HIS A 97 -8.53 -8.61 -0.14
N ARG A 98 -8.50 -9.95 -0.07
CA ARG A 98 -8.02 -10.86 -1.15
C ARG A 98 -8.64 -10.61 -2.53
N ARG A 99 -9.86 -10.07 -2.57
CA ARG A 99 -10.56 -9.66 -3.80
C ARG A 99 -9.71 -8.77 -4.71
N TYR A 100 -8.81 -7.97 -4.14
CA TYR A 100 -7.93 -7.10 -4.91
C TYR A 100 -6.83 -7.87 -5.66
N LEU A 101 -6.47 -9.09 -5.24
CA LEU A 101 -5.61 -9.98 -6.04
C LEU A 101 -6.29 -10.34 -7.37
N TYR A 102 -7.57 -10.73 -7.29
CA TYR A 102 -8.37 -11.06 -8.47
C TYR A 102 -8.60 -9.82 -9.35
N GLN A 103 -8.92 -8.67 -8.76
CA GLN A 103 -9.08 -7.43 -9.53
C GLN A 103 -7.77 -7.00 -10.21
N TYR A 104 -6.64 -7.10 -9.51
CA TYR A 104 -5.33 -6.77 -10.06
C TYR A 104 -4.98 -7.67 -11.25
N THR A 105 -5.20 -8.97 -11.11
CA THR A 105 -4.78 -9.97 -12.11
C THR A 105 -5.73 -10.03 -13.31
N TYR A 106 -7.04 -9.90 -13.09
CA TYR A 106 -8.04 -10.20 -14.13
C TYR A 106 -8.95 -9.04 -14.51
N LYS A 107 -8.98 -7.93 -13.75
CA LYS A 107 -9.89 -6.80 -14.02
C LYS A 107 -9.17 -5.51 -14.40
N LEU A 108 -7.91 -5.33 -14.01
CA LEU A 108 -7.10 -4.22 -14.52
C LEU A 108 -6.83 -4.39 -16.02
N PRO A 109 -6.86 -3.30 -16.80
CA PRO A 109 -6.35 -3.30 -18.17
C PRO A 109 -4.95 -3.92 -18.22
N GLN A 110 -4.75 -4.89 -19.13
CA GLN A 110 -3.48 -5.65 -19.23
C GLN A 110 -2.26 -4.73 -19.36
N ILE A 111 -2.41 -3.63 -20.11
CA ILE A 111 -1.37 -2.60 -20.29
C ILE A 111 -0.80 -2.05 -18.97
N ALA A 112 -1.58 -2.01 -17.89
CA ALA A 112 -1.10 -1.56 -16.60
C ALA A 112 -0.08 -2.53 -16.00
N ARG A 113 -0.33 -3.86 -16.10
CA ARG A 113 0.60 -4.89 -15.64
C ARG A 113 1.82 -5.01 -16.56
N ASP A 114 1.64 -4.80 -17.86
CA ASP A 114 2.74 -4.79 -18.84
C ASP A 114 3.72 -3.63 -18.57
N LEU A 115 3.22 -2.46 -18.15
CA LEU A 115 4.05 -1.35 -17.69
C LEU A 115 4.87 -1.71 -16.45
N VAL A 116 4.29 -2.44 -15.49
CA VAL A 116 5.02 -2.93 -14.32
C VAL A 116 6.15 -3.87 -14.72
N ASP A 117 5.88 -4.81 -15.63
CA ASP A 117 6.87 -5.79 -16.10
C ASP A 117 8.00 -5.12 -16.89
N SER A 118 7.67 -4.23 -17.83
CA SER A 118 8.65 -3.52 -18.65
C SER A 118 9.56 -2.61 -17.82
N LEU A 119 9.02 -1.92 -16.81
CA LEU A 119 9.78 -1.02 -15.95
C LEU A 119 10.45 -1.73 -14.77
N LYS A 120 10.05 -2.97 -14.48
CA LYS A 120 10.43 -3.72 -13.26
C LYS A 120 10.31 -2.85 -12.02
N ASN A 121 9.16 -2.16 -11.88
CA ASN A 121 8.85 -1.21 -10.81
C ASN A 121 7.33 -0.96 -10.76
N CYS A 122 6.88 -0.19 -9.78
CA CYS A 122 5.54 0.41 -9.70
C CYS A 122 4.36 -0.56 -9.54
N ASP A 123 4.61 -1.83 -9.24
CA ASP A 123 3.61 -2.82 -8.90
C ASP A 123 2.75 -2.34 -7.71
N ASP A 124 3.39 -1.71 -6.73
CA ASP A 124 2.78 -1.10 -5.55
C ASP A 124 2.00 0.18 -5.85
N ILE A 125 2.51 1.07 -6.71
CA ILE A 125 1.78 2.27 -7.15
C ILE A 125 0.51 1.84 -7.88
N LEU A 126 0.60 0.86 -8.77
CA LEU A 126 -0.55 0.30 -9.47
C LEU A 126 -1.57 -0.28 -8.48
N PHE A 127 -1.10 -1.01 -7.47
CA PHE A 127 -1.97 -1.59 -6.44
C PHE A 127 -2.67 -0.52 -5.59
N ASN A 128 -1.97 0.55 -5.20
CA ASN A 128 -2.59 1.70 -4.54
C ASN A 128 -3.64 2.37 -5.44
N CYS A 129 -3.35 2.57 -6.74
CA CYS A 129 -4.29 3.11 -7.72
C CYS A 129 -5.55 2.24 -7.84
N LEU A 130 -5.40 0.92 -7.93
CA LEU A 130 -6.50 -0.04 -8.00
C LEU A 130 -7.44 0.13 -6.79
N ILE A 131 -6.90 0.08 -5.57
CA ILE A 131 -7.71 0.15 -4.35
C ILE A 131 -8.33 1.54 -4.16
N ALA A 132 -7.58 2.61 -4.43
CA ALA A 132 -8.11 3.96 -4.35
C ALA A 132 -9.23 4.18 -5.38
N ASN A 133 -9.10 3.64 -6.59
CA ASN A 133 -10.17 3.69 -7.59
C ASN A 133 -11.41 2.91 -7.16
N ALA A 134 -11.24 1.73 -6.56
CA ALA A 134 -12.34 0.87 -6.12
C ALA A 134 -13.08 1.40 -4.89
N THR A 135 -12.36 2.07 -3.97
CA THR A 135 -12.94 2.55 -2.70
C THR A 135 -13.27 4.03 -2.70
N LYS A 136 -12.68 4.80 -3.63
CA LYS A 136 -12.65 6.27 -3.63
C LYS A 136 -12.05 6.86 -2.35
N GLN A 137 -11.21 6.10 -1.65
CA GLN A 137 -10.57 6.49 -0.39
C GLN A 137 -9.05 6.34 -0.48
N GLY A 138 -8.34 7.10 0.37
CA GLY A 138 -6.91 6.94 0.55
C GLY A 138 -6.59 5.71 1.40
N PRO A 139 -5.29 5.39 1.56
CA PRO A 139 -4.89 4.32 2.48
C PRO A 139 -5.24 4.69 3.92
N VAL A 140 -5.29 3.68 4.78
CA VAL A 140 -5.34 3.83 6.22
C VAL A 140 -3.93 3.60 6.74
N VAL A 141 -3.41 4.55 7.51
CA VAL A 141 -2.00 4.53 7.89
C VAL A 141 -1.85 4.32 9.39
N ILE A 142 -0.99 3.39 9.77
CA ILE A 142 -0.61 3.16 11.16
C ILE A 142 0.74 3.81 11.41
N ASP A 143 0.79 4.72 12.37
CA ASP A 143 1.99 5.43 12.77
C ASP A 143 2.86 4.55 13.66
N THR A 144 3.84 3.93 13.00
CA THR A 144 4.84 3.08 13.63
C THR A 144 6.04 2.95 12.71
N PHE A 145 7.12 2.37 13.22
CA PHE A 145 8.36 2.14 12.51
C PHE A 145 8.76 0.67 12.56
N ALA A 146 9.20 0.12 11.44
CA ALA A 146 9.87 -1.17 11.35
C ALA A 146 11.24 -0.98 10.70
N LYS A 147 12.15 -1.94 10.89
CA LYS A 147 13.49 -1.88 10.32
C LYS A 147 13.52 -2.64 9.00
N ALA A 148 14.09 -2.03 7.97
CA ALA A 148 14.50 -2.74 6.76
C ALA A 148 15.90 -3.32 6.97
N HIS A 149 16.13 -4.51 6.42
CA HIS A 149 17.44 -5.08 6.22
C HIS A 149 18.04 -4.52 4.92
N ASN A 150 19.33 -4.18 4.93
CA ASN A 150 19.94 -3.44 3.83
C ASN A 150 20.60 -4.37 2.79
N PHE A 151 19.81 -5.24 2.17
CA PHE A 151 20.29 -6.12 1.09
C PHE A 151 20.01 -5.46 -0.27
N GLY A 152 20.97 -4.71 -0.83
CA GLY A 152 21.00 -4.34 -2.27
C GLY A 152 19.65 -4.11 -2.98
N GLY A 153 18.78 -3.23 -2.47
CA GLY A 153 17.41 -3.11 -2.99
C GLY A 153 17.24 -2.40 -4.35
N LEU A 154 16.14 -2.69 -5.05
CA LEU A 154 15.77 -2.10 -6.35
C LEU A 154 15.70 -0.57 -6.37
N TRP A 155 15.55 0.04 -5.19
CA TRP A 155 15.50 1.49 -4.99
C TRP A 155 16.85 2.19 -5.24
N LYS A 156 17.98 1.45 -5.22
CA LYS A 156 19.32 1.99 -5.46
C LYS A 156 19.57 2.39 -6.92
N ARG A 157 18.72 1.94 -7.87
CA ARG A 157 18.83 2.33 -9.29
C ARG A 157 18.65 3.84 -9.44
N SER A 158 19.54 4.51 -10.17
CA SER A 158 19.51 5.97 -10.38
C SER A 158 18.20 6.48 -11.01
N THR A 159 17.53 5.63 -11.79
CA THR A 159 16.25 5.94 -12.44
C THR A 159 15.03 5.65 -11.59
N HIS A 160 15.18 5.10 -10.37
CA HIS A 160 14.07 4.57 -9.57
C HIS A 160 12.96 5.60 -9.33
N ILE A 161 13.30 6.81 -8.88
CA ILE A 161 12.32 7.87 -8.62
C ILE A 161 11.70 8.41 -9.91
N LYS A 162 12.49 8.60 -10.97
CA LYS A 162 12.00 9.05 -12.29
C LYS A 162 11.00 8.05 -12.87
N THR A 163 11.29 6.75 -12.74
CA THR A 163 10.42 5.66 -13.17
C THR A 163 9.08 5.69 -12.43
N ARG A 164 9.10 5.93 -11.11
CA ARG A 164 7.86 6.04 -10.32
C ARG A 164 7.00 7.25 -10.68
N THR A 165 7.63 8.39 -10.98
CA THR A 165 6.94 9.55 -11.53
C THR A 165 6.31 9.25 -12.89
N LEU A 166 7.01 8.54 -13.79
CA LEU A 166 6.44 8.08 -15.07
C LEU A 166 5.22 7.19 -14.84
N CYS A 167 5.31 6.22 -13.94
CA CYS A 167 4.20 5.32 -13.61
C CYS A 167 2.96 6.06 -13.11
N LEU A 168 3.11 7.08 -12.25
CA LEU A 168 1.96 7.87 -11.78
C LEU A 168 1.17 8.50 -12.92
N ASN A 169 1.86 9.08 -13.89
CA ASN A 169 1.21 9.72 -15.03
C ASN A 169 0.59 8.68 -15.98
N LYS A 170 1.29 7.58 -16.26
CA LYS A 170 0.74 6.49 -17.08
C LYS A 170 -0.46 5.80 -16.45
N PHE A 171 -0.46 5.58 -15.15
CA PHE A 171 -1.63 5.05 -14.47
C PHE A 171 -2.76 6.08 -14.42
N ALA A 172 -2.49 7.37 -14.23
CA ALA A 172 -3.53 8.39 -14.35
C ALA A 172 -4.20 8.37 -15.74
N GLU A 173 -3.44 8.23 -16.82
CA GLU A 173 -3.98 8.04 -18.18
C GLU A 173 -4.88 6.78 -18.26
N ILE A 174 -4.38 5.63 -17.80
CA ILE A 174 -5.11 4.34 -17.86
C ILE A 174 -6.41 4.36 -17.05
N PHE A 175 -6.43 5.03 -15.89
CA PHE A 175 -7.60 5.14 -15.03
C PHE A 175 -8.54 6.30 -15.42
N GLY A 176 -8.22 7.10 -16.45
CA GLY A 176 -9.01 8.26 -16.89
C GLY A 176 -8.92 9.48 -15.96
N GLY A 177 -7.87 9.55 -15.15
CA GLY A 177 -7.61 10.57 -14.14
C GLY A 177 -6.86 9.96 -12.95
N MET A 178 -6.34 10.80 -12.04
CA MET A 178 -5.60 10.31 -10.87
C MET A 178 -6.53 9.61 -9.86
N PRO A 179 -6.41 8.28 -9.65
CA PRO A 179 -7.27 7.57 -8.73
C PRO A 179 -6.87 7.75 -7.27
N LEU A 180 -5.58 8.03 -7.00
CA LEU A 180 -5.03 8.13 -5.65
C LEU A 180 -5.71 9.26 -4.86
N LYS A 181 -6.00 8.99 -3.59
CA LYS A 181 -6.61 9.94 -2.66
C LYS A 181 -5.70 10.12 -1.45
N TYR A 182 -5.56 11.36 -1.00
CA TYR A 182 -4.85 11.64 0.23
C TYR A 182 -5.66 11.19 1.45
N THR A 183 -4.94 10.80 2.49
CA THR A 183 -5.45 10.44 3.80
C THR A 183 -4.75 11.26 4.87
N THR A 184 -5.51 11.66 5.88
CA THR A 184 -4.99 12.11 7.17
C THR A 184 -5.37 11.13 8.28
N SER A 185 -5.98 9.98 7.94
CA SER A 185 -6.33 8.91 8.88
C SER A 185 -5.08 8.13 9.26
N VAL A 186 -4.34 8.70 10.20
CA VAL A 186 -3.08 8.18 10.74
C VAL A 186 -3.31 7.75 12.19
N PHE A 187 -3.21 6.45 12.46
CA PHE A 187 -3.52 5.85 13.76
C PHE A 187 -2.27 5.43 14.48
N LYS A 188 -2.10 5.83 15.75
CA LYS A 188 -1.00 5.33 16.59
C LYS A 188 -1.37 3.98 17.17
N ILE A 189 -0.38 3.10 17.30
CA ILE A 189 -0.55 1.86 18.05
C ILE A 189 -0.76 2.22 19.53
N ASN A 190 -1.95 1.95 20.06
CA ASN A 190 -2.23 2.08 21.49
C ASN A 190 -2.81 0.75 22.00
N ARG A 191 -2.02 0.03 22.81
CA ARG A 191 -2.41 -1.27 23.36
C ARG A 191 -3.54 -1.20 24.38
N ASN A 192 -3.80 0.00 24.93
CA ASN A 192 -4.83 0.24 25.95
C ASN A 192 -6.14 0.78 25.37
N GLN A 193 -6.23 0.96 24.05
CA GLN A 193 -7.42 1.47 23.38
C GLN A 193 -7.98 0.42 22.42
N THR A 194 -9.31 0.42 22.27
CA THR A 194 -9.95 -0.37 21.22
C THR A 194 -9.44 0.09 19.86
N VAL A 195 -8.97 -0.86 19.05
CA VAL A 195 -8.43 -0.57 17.71
C VAL A 195 -9.51 0.14 16.88
N PRO A 196 -9.15 1.18 16.09
CA PRO A 196 -10.11 1.94 15.29
C PRO A 196 -11.04 1.03 14.47
N GLY A 197 -12.33 1.19 14.71
CA GLY A 197 -13.39 0.46 14.02
C GLY A 197 -13.75 -0.93 14.54
N ARG A 198 -13.13 -1.40 15.63
CA ARG A 198 -13.72 -2.50 16.41
C ARG A 198 -14.71 -1.93 17.42
N ASN A 199 -15.92 -2.49 17.50
CA ASN A 199 -16.73 -2.40 18.72
C ASN A 199 -15.94 -3.05 19.86
N LYS A 200 -16.10 -2.56 21.11
CA LYS A 200 -15.43 -3.09 22.31
C LYS A 200 -15.66 -4.60 22.46
N HIS A 201 -14.82 -5.41 21.87
CA HIS A 201 -14.69 -6.83 22.20
C HIS A 201 -13.34 -7.02 22.86
N ASN A 202 -13.39 -7.26 24.16
CA ASN A 202 -12.24 -7.63 24.98
C ASN A 202 -11.64 -8.93 24.43
N PHE A 203 -10.64 -8.82 23.56
CA PHE A 203 -9.76 -9.94 23.28
C PHE A 203 -8.79 -10.06 24.46
N GLN A 204 -9.17 -10.85 25.48
CA GLN A 204 -8.16 -11.49 26.30
C GLN A 204 -7.44 -12.50 25.40
N ALA A 205 -6.33 -12.07 24.80
CA ALA A 205 -5.41 -12.98 24.17
C ALA A 205 -4.81 -13.86 25.28
N ARG A 206 -5.41 -15.04 25.52
CA ARG A 206 -4.69 -16.11 26.22
C ARG A 206 -3.59 -16.56 25.26
N MET A 207 -2.34 -16.28 25.62
CA MET A 207 -1.22 -17.01 25.02
C MET A 207 -1.45 -18.51 25.30
N PRO A 208 -1.23 -19.40 24.32
CA PRO A 208 -1.17 -20.82 24.62
C PRO A 208 0.00 -21.05 25.58
N THR A 209 -0.30 -21.48 26.80
CA THR A 209 0.72 -22.06 27.68
C THR A 209 1.21 -23.34 27.03
N LYS A 210 2.54 -23.52 27.01
CA LYS A 210 3.19 -24.77 26.59
C LYS A 210 2.66 -25.96 27.36
#